data_AF-A0A5K1ASM2-F1
#
_entry.id   AF-A0A5K1ASM2-F1
#
_cell.length_a   1.000
_cell.length_b   1.000
_cell.length_c   1.000
_cell.angle_alpha   90.00
_cell.angle_beta   90.00
_cell.angle_gamma   90.00
#
_symmetry.space_group_name_H-M   'P 1'
#
loop_
_entity.id
_entity.type
_entity.pdbx_description
1 polymer ?
#
loop_
_entity_poly.entity_id
_entity_poly.type
_entity_poly.pdbx_seq_one_letter_code
_entity_poly.pdbx_strand_id
1 'polypeptide(L)' 'DIADVLAEKAQEIGRSTAVRSPFADAAHSFGYTTYTGGKLDDVTVVVSIVHSYYK' A
#
# COMPACT_ATOMS: atom_id res chain seq x y z
N ASP A 1 9.54 -13.09 5.11
CA ASP A 1 8.16 -13.38 5.58
C ASP A 1 7.16 -12.74 4.61
N ILE A 2 5.87 -13.14 4.57
CA ILE A 2 4.84 -12.45 3.76
C ILE A 2 4.73 -10.99 4.20
N ALA A 3 4.81 -10.76 5.52
CA ALA A 3 4.79 -9.41 6.07
C ALA A 3 5.91 -8.53 5.50
N ASP A 4 7.14 -9.05 5.44
CA ASP A 4 8.30 -8.32 4.90
C ASP A 4 8.10 -7.95 3.43
N VAL A 5 7.68 -8.92 2.59
CA VAL A 5 7.49 -8.68 1.15
C VAL A 5 6.41 -7.62 0.91
N LEU A 6 5.33 -7.65 1.68
CA LEU A 6 4.28 -6.63 1.61
C LEU A 6 4.79 -5.26 2.09
N ALA A 7 5.59 -5.23 3.16
CA ALA A 7 6.16 -3.99 3.69
C ALA A 7 7.14 -3.36 2.71
N GLU A 8 8.04 -4.16 2.12
CA GLU A 8 8.98 -3.74 1.08
C GLU A 8 8.23 -3.18 -0.13
N LYS A 9 7.19 -3.88 -0.59
CA LYS A 9 6.42 -3.41 -1.76
C LYS A 9 5.68 -2.11 -1.47
N ALA A 10 5.06 -1.97 -0.29
CA ALA A 10 4.39 -0.74 0.11
C ALA A 10 5.39 0.43 0.19
N GLN A 11 6.59 0.19 0.72
CA GLN A 11 7.68 1.16 0.77
C GLN A 11 8.22 1.55 -0.62
N GLU A 12 8.30 0.60 -1.56
CA GLU A 12 8.68 0.88 -2.95
C GLU A 12 7.63 1.77 -3.64
N ILE A 13 6.35 1.40 -3.55
CA ILE A 13 5.23 2.16 -4.12
C ILE A 13 5.13 3.55 -3.49
N GLY A 14 5.29 3.65 -2.16
CA GLY A 14 5.25 4.92 -1.43
C GLY A 14 6.32 5.92 -1.89
N ARG A 15 7.49 5.45 -2.30
CA ARG A 15 8.58 6.30 -2.86
C ARG A 15 8.39 6.66 -4.33
N SER A 16 7.53 5.96 -5.06
CA SER A 16 7.35 6.21 -6.48
C SER A 16 6.54 7.48 -6.73
N THR A 17 7.02 8.34 -7.63
CA THR A 17 6.41 9.63 -7.94
C THR A 17 5.36 9.57 -9.06
N ALA A 18 5.34 8.48 -9.83
CA ALA A 18 4.52 8.35 -11.04
C ALA A 18 3.60 7.12 -11.04
N VAL A 19 3.63 6.30 -9.98
CA VAL A 19 2.77 5.12 -9.90
C VAL A 19 1.35 5.50 -9.51
N ARG A 20 0.37 4.76 -10.03
CA ARG A 20 -0.99 4.81 -9.49
C ARG A 20 -0.98 4.19 -8.10
N SER A 21 -1.56 4.87 -7.13
CA SER A 21 -1.64 4.39 -5.75
C SER A 21 -3.05 4.65 -5.18
N PRO A 22 -3.48 3.90 -4.15
CA PRO A 22 -4.74 4.19 -3.46
C PRO A 22 -4.81 5.62 -2.91
N PHE A 23 -3.67 6.18 -2.49
CA PHE A 23 -3.61 7.57 -2.05
C PHE A 23 -3.83 8.55 -3.21
N ALA A 24 -3.23 8.31 -4.38
CA ALA A 24 -3.45 9.16 -5.55
C ALA A 24 -4.90 9.10 -6.06
N ASP A 25 -5.51 7.91 -6.08
CA ASP A 25 -6.92 7.73 -6.44
C ASP A 25 -7.84 8.51 -5.48
N ALA A 26 -7.54 8.50 -4.18
CA ALA A 26 -8.27 9.31 -3.20
C ALA A 26 -8.02 10.81 -3.41
N ALA A 27 -6.78 11.24 -3.66
CA ALA A 27 -6.47 12.64 -3.94
C ALA A 27 -7.28 13.16 -5.14
N HIS A 28 -7.41 12.36 -6.21
CA HIS A 28 -8.23 12.69 -7.37
C HIS A 28 -9.71 12.84 -7.02
N SER A 29 -10.27 11.97 -6.17
CA SER A 29 -11.68 12.06 -5.76
C SER A 29 -11.97 13.28 -4.89
N PHE A 30 -10.96 13.83 -4.21
CA PHE A 30 -11.02 15.10 -3.48
C PHE A 30 -10.66 16.33 -4.33
N GLY A 31 -10.48 16.18 -5.65
CA GLY A 31 -10.26 17.29 -6.59
C GLY A 31 -8.78 17.60 -6.89
N TYR A 32 -7.83 16.87 -6.32
CA TYR A 32 -6.40 16.99 -6.64
C TYR A 32 -6.05 16.19 -7.89
N THR A 33 -6.67 16.52 -9.03
CA THR A 33 -6.62 15.73 -10.27
C THR A 33 -5.24 15.58 -10.91
N THR A 34 -4.29 16.43 -10.55
CA THR A 34 -2.90 16.37 -11.05
C THR A 34 -1.96 15.58 -10.15
N TYR A 35 -2.43 15.10 -8.99
CA TYR A 35 -1.57 14.36 -8.06
C TYR A 35 -1.21 12.99 -8.63
N THR A 36 0.05 12.57 -8.51
CA THR A 36 0.52 11.24 -8.95
C THR A 36 1.49 10.66 -7.92
N GLY A 37 1.71 9.36 -7.98
CA GLY A 37 2.68 8.68 -7.12
C GLY A 37 2.06 8.05 -5.87
N GLY A 38 2.93 7.45 -5.07
CA GLY A 38 2.61 6.94 -3.74
C GLY A 38 2.76 7.99 -2.66
N LYS A 39 2.44 7.58 -1.43
CA LYS A 39 2.67 8.35 -0.22
C LYS A 39 3.82 7.71 0.55
N LEU A 40 4.92 8.44 0.74
CA LEU A 40 6.02 7.99 1.57
C LEU A 40 5.63 8.18 3.04
N ASP A 41 5.48 7.07 3.75
CA ASP A 41 5.04 7.03 5.15
C ASP A 41 5.67 5.82 5.86
N ASP A 42 5.53 5.78 7.18
CA ASP A 42 5.89 4.59 7.96
C ASP A 42 4.95 3.43 7.61
N VAL A 43 5.53 2.24 7.41
CA VAL A 43 4.80 1.04 7.01
C VAL A 43 4.90 0.00 8.12
N THR A 44 3.75 -0.43 8.63
CA THR A 44 3.62 -1.57 9.56
C THR A 44 2.72 -2.62 8.94
N VAL A 45 3.19 -3.87 8.88
CA VAL A 45 2.42 -4.99 8.31
C VAL A 45 2.34 -6.12 9.33
N VAL A 46 1.13 -6.61 9.58
CA VAL A 46 0.86 -7.82 10.37
C VAL A 46 0.08 -8.78 9.48
N VAL A 47 0.57 -10.02 9.34
CA VAL A 47 -0.06 -11.06 8.53
C VAL A 47 -0.57 -12.17 9.44
N SER A 48 -1.82 -12.57 9.25
CA SER A 48 -2.42 -13.70 9.94
C SER A 48 -3.04 -14.65 8.91
N ILE A 49 -2.64 -15.92 8.95
CA ILE A 49 -3.19 -16.97 8.08
C ILE A 49 -4.16 -17.81 8.90
N VAL A 50 -5.45 -17.64 8.62
CA VAL A 50 -6.50 -18.43 9.27
C VAL A 50 -6.51 -19.83 8.67
N HIS A 51 -6.41 -20.85 9.52
CA HIS A 51 -6.56 -22.24 9.13
C HIS A 51 -7.90 -22.75 9.65
N SER A 52 -8.70 -23.35 8.76
CA SER A 52 -9.86 -24.11 9.19
C SER A 52 -9.38 -25.44 9.75
N TYR A 53 -9.74 -25.73 11.00
CA TYR A 53 -9.58 -27.07 11.56
C TYR A 53 -10.88 -27.84 11.33
N TYR A 54 -10.85 -28.81 10.43
CA TYR A 54 -11.94 -29.79 10.29
C TYR A 54 -11.62 -30.96 11.23
N LYS A 55 -12.59 -31.32 12.08
CA LYS A 55 -12.54 -32.50 12.97
C LYS A 55 -12.92 -33.77 12.23
#